data_AF-A0A8J7J3D3-F1
#
_entry.id   AF-A0A8J7J3D3-F1
#
_cell.length_a   1.000
_cell.length_b   1.000
_cell.length_c   1.000
_cell.angle_alpha   90.00
_cell.angle_beta   90.00
_cell.angle_gamma   90.00
#
_symmetry.space_group_name_H-M   'P 1'
#
loop_
_entity.id
_entity.type
_entity.pdbx_description
1 polymer ?
#
loop_
_entity_poly.entity_id
_entity_poly.type
_entity_poly.pdbx_seq_one_letter_code
_entity_poly.pdbx_strand_id
1 'polypeptide(L)'
;MQIIHESHPTQSKTFKYAFFDGDNIGISIENLLNNGKIKEASRLSESIKFAIFKIESFIHLSEGANIIISGGDDILIKYDSEQYNHQFLEKITQIFSGYTGLSMSCGVGKNISQAINNLMIVKQTIKGSIKIDNCNDKVTKIKDMTETKLYIFTTSEIPDPYINVIAHCKSYYENISQAILIEIIEDKGKINRARDKLDRLKQNIKTQISSLLKAIYLKKDGDKWESIDIEIDSISQKRYGEIENLYLDTKVMFYQELEEEIDYFLRDGDRILHIFDVTAVLKSYLVDLYMILRSKKISTIYSFELFKRTYDHRDLIHNQEYKKTYDFVCLANTIHTKDRIVENLNVDVSIIEESSSFTNLKSKLTNFLTWMQNGQIIFSFFSALMGILLLIIYPKLFPSGFPKWVEKIQELLPSSPAKTESEKSQ
;
A
#
# COMPACT_ATOMS: atom_id res chain seq x y z
N MET A 1 -55.49 -18.41 -7.11
CA MET A 1 -54.32 -17.89 -7.86
C MET A 1 -53.09 -18.52 -7.22
N GLN A 2 -52.57 -19.62 -7.79
CA GLN A 2 -51.41 -20.35 -7.26
C GLN A 2 -50.14 -19.70 -7.81
N ILE A 3 -49.27 -19.23 -6.93
CA ILE A 3 -47.95 -18.72 -7.28
C ILE A 3 -47.04 -19.92 -7.50
N ILE A 4 -46.71 -20.19 -8.76
CA ILE A 4 -45.73 -21.19 -9.15
C ILE A 4 -44.35 -20.58 -8.88
N HIS A 5 -43.63 -21.09 -7.89
CA HIS A 5 -42.21 -20.78 -7.71
C HIS A 5 -41.42 -21.50 -8.80
N GLU A 6 -41.00 -20.78 -9.83
CA GLU A 6 -40.02 -21.26 -10.80
C GLU A 6 -38.66 -21.41 -10.10
N SER A 7 -38.28 -22.66 -9.80
CA SER A 7 -36.93 -22.99 -9.38
C SER A 7 -36.00 -22.88 -10.59
N HIS A 8 -35.17 -21.84 -10.63
CA HIS A 8 -34.12 -21.75 -11.64
C HIS A 8 -33.19 -22.98 -11.57
N PRO A 9 -32.87 -23.63 -12.71
CA PRO A 9 -31.96 -24.75 -12.74
C PRO A 9 -30.57 -24.27 -12.29
N THR A 10 -30.07 -24.82 -11.19
CA THR A 10 -28.69 -24.62 -10.73
C THR A 10 -27.73 -25.07 -11.82
N GLN A 11 -27.10 -24.11 -12.52
CA GLN A 11 -26.01 -24.38 -13.43
C GLN A 11 -24.92 -25.16 -12.70
N SER A 12 -24.49 -26.26 -13.29
CA SER A 12 -23.45 -27.14 -12.76
C SER A 12 -22.10 -26.42 -12.83
N LYS A 13 -21.61 -25.93 -11.69
CA LYS A 13 -20.30 -25.28 -11.58
C LYS A 13 -19.17 -26.16 -12.11
N THR A 14 -18.39 -25.65 -13.04
CA THR A 14 -17.22 -26.35 -13.60
C THR A 14 -15.95 -26.03 -12.82
N PHE A 15 -15.52 -26.94 -11.94
CA PHE A 15 -14.29 -26.77 -11.15
C PHE A 15 -13.03 -27.25 -11.87
N LYS A 16 -11.92 -26.53 -11.67
CA LYS A 16 -10.56 -26.93 -12.06
C LYS A 16 -9.61 -26.91 -10.86
N TYR A 17 -8.45 -27.51 -11.04
CA TYR A 17 -7.35 -27.53 -10.08
C TYR A 17 -6.14 -26.84 -10.69
N ALA A 18 -5.47 -26.00 -9.90
CA ALA A 18 -4.22 -25.35 -10.28
C ALA A 18 -3.17 -25.65 -9.21
N PHE A 19 -2.01 -26.17 -9.65
CA PHE A 19 -0.88 -26.46 -8.79
C PHE A 19 0.28 -25.54 -9.13
N PHE A 20 0.70 -24.74 -8.16
CA PHE A 20 1.76 -23.76 -8.23
C PHE A 20 2.98 -24.23 -7.45
N ASP A 21 4.17 -23.92 -7.97
CA ASP A 21 5.45 -24.26 -7.35
C ASP A 21 6.52 -23.24 -7.76
N GLY A 22 7.33 -22.80 -6.79
CA GLY A 22 8.39 -21.81 -6.98
C GLY A 22 9.54 -22.33 -7.84
N ASP A 23 9.99 -21.51 -8.79
CA ASP A 23 11.09 -21.90 -9.67
C ASP A 23 12.45 -21.65 -9.02
N ASN A 24 13.27 -22.70 -8.97
CA ASN A 24 14.66 -22.63 -8.50
C ASN A 24 14.80 -22.12 -7.05
N ILE A 25 13.79 -22.32 -6.19
CA ILE A 25 13.85 -21.89 -4.79
C ILE A 25 15.03 -22.54 -4.07
N GLY A 26 15.11 -23.87 -4.13
CA GLY A 26 16.21 -24.63 -3.51
C GLY A 26 17.59 -24.18 -3.99
N ILE A 27 17.76 -24.07 -5.31
CA ILE A 27 19.03 -23.63 -5.93
C ILE A 27 19.40 -22.21 -5.50
N SER A 28 18.42 -21.31 -5.44
CA SER A 28 18.65 -19.91 -5.04
C SER A 28 19.12 -19.81 -3.59
N ILE A 29 18.47 -20.55 -2.69
CA ILE A 29 18.86 -20.59 -1.27
C ILE A 29 20.23 -21.25 -1.11
N GLU A 30 20.47 -22.39 -1.77
CA GLU A 30 21.75 -23.10 -1.74
C GLU A 30 22.91 -22.19 -2.21
N ASN A 31 22.72 -21.47 -3.32
CA ASN A 31 23.72 -20.53 -3.83
C ASN A 31 24.03 -19.42 -2.82
N LEU A 32 23.04 -18.88 -2.11
CA LEU A 32 23.29 -17.87 -1.08
C LEU A 32 24.08 -18.45 0.09
N LEU A 33 23.72 -19.63 0.55
CA LEU A 33 24.40 -20.32 1.66
C LEU A 33 25.84 -20.69 1.31
N ASN A 34 26.09 -21.25 0.13
CA ASN A 34 27.43 -21.62 -0.35
C ASN A 34 28.36 -20.41 -0.47
N ASN A 35 27.80 -19.21 -0.67
CA ASN A 35 28.55 -17.96 -0.72
C ASN A 35 28.65 -17.24 0.64
N GLY A 36 28.25 -17.87 1.74
CA GLY A 36 28.27 -17.28 3.09
C GLY A 36 27.23 -16.17 3.31
N LYS A 37 26.29 -15.97 2.39
CA LYS A 37 25.24 -14.92 2.44
C LYS A 37 24.03 -15.37 3.26
N ILE A 38 24.28 -15.67 4.54
CA ILE A 38 23.28 -16.26 5.45
C ILE A 38 22.10 -15.31 5.69
N LYS A 39 22.35 -13.99 5.82
CA LYS A 39 21.30 -13.00 6.05
C LYS A 39 20.36 -12.88 4.85
N GLU A 40 20.91 -12.88 3.65
CA GLU A 40 20.15 -12.85 2.39
C GLU A 40 19.36 -14.13 2.18
N ALA A 41 19.92 -15.30 2.50
CA ALA A 41 19.20 -16.56 2.49
C ALA A 41 18.01 -16.55 3.46
N SER A 42 18.20 -16.02 4.67
CA SER A 42 17.13 -15.84 5.66
C SER A 42 16.05 -14.90 5.13
N ARG A 43 16.43 -13.74 4.57
CA ARG A 43 15.49 -12.78 3.97
C ARG A 43 14.70 -13.40 2.83
N LEU A 44 15.34 -14.14 1.93
CA LEU A 44 14.65 -14.83 0.84
C LEU A 44 13.63 -15.85 1.38
N SER A 45 14.01 -16.64 2.38
CA SER A 45 13.09 -17.58 3.03
C SER A 45 11.88 -16.88 3.66
N GLU A 46 12.10 -15.75 4.33
CA GLU A 46 11.02 -14.91 4.89
C GLU A 46 10.13 -14.33 3.78
N SER A 47 10.71 -13.82 2.70
CA SER A 47 9.97 -13.34 1.53
C SER A 47 9.09 -14.42 0.90
N ILE A 48 9.57 -15.66 0.80
CA ILE A 48 8.77 -16.78 0.28
C ILE A 48 7.58 -17.06 1.20
N LYS A 49 7.81 -17.21 2.51
CA LYS A 49 6.71 -17.44 3.48
C LYS A 49 5.66 -16.34 3.39
N PHE A 50 6.10 -15.11 3.27
CA PHE A 50 5.22 -13.97 3.18
C PHE A 50 4.46 -13.89 1.85
N ALA A 51 5.11 -14.23 0.73
CA ALA A 51 4.47 -14.34 -0.56
C ALA A 51 3.33 -15.37 -0.53
N ILE A 52 3.58 -16.55 0.04
CA ILE A 52 2.59 -17.61 0.19
C ILE A 52 1.42 -17.15 1.05
N PHE A 53 1.67 -16.54 2.20
CA PHE A 53 0.62 -15.95 3.05
C PHE A 53 -0.26 -14.93 2.29
N LYS A 54 0.34 -14.14 1.39
CA LYS A 54 -0.39 -13.17 0.56
C LYS A 54 -1.23 -13.84 -0.51
N ILE A 55 -0.71 -14.89 -1.13
CA ILE A 55 -1.48 -15.72 -2.06
C ILE A 55 -2.66 -16.36 -1.33
N GLU A 56 -2.44 -16.92 -0.14
CA GLU A 56 -3.51 -17.50 0.67
C GLU A 56 -4.61 -16.49 0.96
N SER A 57 -4.22 -15.29 1.42
CA SER A 57 -5.16 -14.20 1.69
C SER A 57 -5.94 -13.80 0.44
N PHE A 58 -5.29 -13.68 -0.72
CA PHE A 58 -5.91 -13.37 -1.99
C PHE A 58 -6.94 -14.42 -2.40
N ILE A 59 -6.61 -15.70 -2.23
CA ILE A 59 -7.49 -16.82 -2.59
C ILE A 59 -8.66 -16.93 -1.60
N HIS A 60 -8.44 -16.72 -0.30
CA HIS A 60 -9.51 -16.74 0.70
C HIS A 60 -10.54 -15.61 0.51
N LEU A 61 -10.14 -14.47 -0.04
CA LEU A 61 -11.04 -13.37 -0.40
C LEU A 61 -11.79 -13.61 -1.73
N SER A 62 -11.43 -14.65 -2.47
CA SER A 62 -11.97 -14.97 -3.78
C SER A 62 -13.07 -16.04 -3.66
N GLU A 63 -14.34 -15.62 -3.71
CA GLU A 63 -15.49 -16.53 -3.66
C GLU A 63 -15.42 -17.57 -4.78
N GLY A 64 -15.42 -18.86 -4.46
CA GLY A 64 -15.35 -19.93 -5.47
C GLY A 64 -13.94 -20.48 -5.72
N ALA A 65 -12.93 -19.97 -5.01
CA ALA A 65 -11.60 -20.57 -4.93
C ALA A 65 -11.34 -21.11 -3.51
N ASN A 66 -10.70 -22.27 -3.42
CA ASN A 66 -10.35 -22.94 -2.16
C ASN A 66 -8.94 -23.50 -2.24
N ILE A 67 -8.17 -23.28 -1.17
CA ILE A 67 -6.83 -23.83 -1.02
C ILE A 67 -6.95 -25.26 -0.48
N ILE A 68 -6.27 -26.20 -1.15
CA ILE A 68 -6.18 -27.60 -0.73
C ILE A 68 -4.86 -27.84 0.00
N ILE A 69 -3.76 -27.34 -0.57
CA ILE A 69 -2.41 -27.47 -0.02
C ILE A 69 -1.74 -26.10 -0.10
N SER A 70 -1.03 -25.72 0.96
CA SER A 70 -0.11 -24.59 0.97
C SER A 70 1.04 -24.94 1.90
N GLY A 71 2.28 -24.90 1.40
CA GLY A 71 3.45 -25.22 2.20
C GLY A 71 4.75 -25.00 1.44
N GLY A 72 5.74 -24.41 2.11
CA GLY A 72 7.00 -24.05 1.45
C GLY A 72 6.76 -23.02 0.36
N ASP A 73 7.00 -23.39 -0.89
CA ASP A 73 6.71 -22.63 -2.12
C ASP A 73 5.60 -23.28 -2.98
N ASP A 74 4.96 -24.33 -2.49
CA ASP A 74 3.91 -25.09 -3.16
C ASP A 74 2.50 -24.64 -2.76
N ILE A 75 1.62 -24.45 -3.75
CA ILE A 75 0.19 -24.15 -3.51
C ILE A 75 -0.69 -24.95 -4.48
N LEU A 76 -1.61 -25.77 -3.95
CA LEU A 76 -2.65 -26.44 -4.72
C LEU A 76 -4.01 -25.84 -4.39
N ILE A 77 -4.72 -25.38 -5.42
CA ILE A 77 -6.07 -24.83 -5.27
C ILE A 77 -7.09 -25.55 -6.15
N LYS A 78 -8.35 -25.49 -5.72
CA LYS A 78 -9.54 -25.78 -6.51
C LYS A 78 -10.31 -24.49 -6.72
N TYR A 79 -10.68 -24.20 -7.96
CA TYR A 79 -11.39 -22.95 -8.28
C TYR A 79 -12.49 -23.17 -9.32
N ASP A 80 -13.51 -22.32 -9.26
CA ASP A 80 -14.58 -22.26 -10.25
C ASP A 80 -14.07 -21.62 -11.55
N SER A 81 -13.97 -22.42 -12.61
CA SER A 81 -13.38 -21.97 -13.87
C SER A 81 -14.32 -21.16 -14.75
N GLU A 82 -15.60 -21.06 -14.39
CA GLU A 82 -16.55 -20.14 -15.02
C GLU A 82 -16.38 -18.73 -14.46
N GLN A 83 -15.99 -18.62 -13.18
CA GLN A 83 -15.77 -17.35 -12.50
C GLN A 83 -14.34 -16.83 -12.66
N TYR A 84 -13.35 -17.73 -12.67
CA TYR A 84 -11.93 -17.35 -12.71
C TYR A 84 -11.24 -17.85 -13.97
N ASN A 85 -10.60 -16.90 -14.65
CA ASN A 85 -9.88 -17.11 -15.90
C ASN A 85 -8.35 -17.19 -15.67
N HIS A 86 -7.58 -17.14 -16.76
CA HIS A 86 -6.12 -17.13 -16.74
C HIS A 86 -5.52 -15.99 -15.88
N GLN A 87 -6.15 -14.81 -15.86
CA GLN A 87 -5.65 -13.63 -15.14
C GLN A 87 -5.67 -13.84 -13.63
N PHE A 88 -6.64 -14.60 -13.11
CA PHE A 88 -6.68 -14.98 -11.69
C PHE A 88 -5.43 -15.79 -11.31
N LEU A 89 -5.03 -16.72 -12.18
CA LEU A 89 -3.84 -17.55 -11.97
C LEU A 89 -2.55 -16.75 -12.16
N GLU A 90 -2.49 -15.84 -13.14
CA GLU A 90 -1.38 -14.91 -13.32
C GLU A 90 -1.22 -14.00 -12.10
N LYS A 91 -2.32 -13.56 -11.49
CA LYS A 91 -2.23 -12.73 -10.28
C LYS A 91 -1.53 -13.46 -9.14
N ILE A 92 -1.76 -14.76 -9.00
CA ILE A 92 -1.07 -15.60 -8.00
C ILE A 92 0.43 -15.64 -8.27
N THR A 93 0.85 -15.88 -9.51
CA THR A 93 2.28 -15.93 -9.87
C THR A 93 2.96 -14.56 -9.75
N GLN A 94 2.24 -13.47 -10.07
CA GLN A 94 2.70 -12.09 -9.88
C GLN A 94 2.88 -11.73 -8.41
N ILE A 95 1.96 -12.16 -7.53
CA ILE A 95 2.12 -11.98 -6.09
C ILE A 95 3.41 -12.66 -5.65
N PHE A 96 3.64 -13.92 -6.06
CA PHE A 96 4.86 -14.64 -5.69
C PHE A 96 6.13 -13.92 -6.15
N SER A 97 6.19 -13.52 -7.42
CA SER A 97 7.37 -12.88 -8.00
C SER A 97 7.61 -11.48 -7.47
N GLY A 98 6.55 -10.72 -7.16
CA GLY A 98 6.65 -9.39 -6.56
C GLY A 98 7.30 -9.40 -5.17
N TYR A 99 7.08 -10.45 -4.38
CA TYR A 99 7.68 -10.58 -3.04
C TYR A 99 9.06 -11.24 -3.04
N THR A 100 9.28 -12.23 -3.90
CA THR A 100 10.49 -13.07 -3.86
C THR A 100 11.54 -12.66 -4.88
N GLY A 101 11.15 -11.97 -5.96
CA GLY A 101 11.98 -11.76 -7.15
C GLY A 101 12.20 -13.04 -7.98
N LEU A 102 11.57 -14.15 -7.62
CA LEU A 102 11.67 -15.46 -8.29
C LEU A 102 10.37 -15.77 -9.02
N SER A 103 10.44 -16.60 -10.06
CA SER A 103 9.24 -17.02 -10.79
C SER A 103 8.52 -18.19 -10.11
N MET A 104 7.28 -18.42 -10.50
CA MET A 104 6.45 -19.54 -10.05
C MET A 104 5.78 -20.17 -11.27
N SER A 105 5.88 -21.48 -11.39
CA SER A 105 5.27 -22.27 -12.45
C SER A 105 3.90 -22.77 -12.01
N CYS A 106 2.95 -22.90 -12.95
CA CYS A 106 1.60 -23.38 -12.64
C CYS A 106 1.11 -24.42 -13.66
N GLY A 107 0.59 -25.54 -13.17
CA GLY A 107 -0.14 -26.53 -13.97
C GLY A 107 -1.62 -26.57 -13.62
N VAL A 108 -2.47 -26.49 -14.64
CA VAL A 108 -3.94 -26.49 -14.48
C VAL A 108 -4.55 -27.73 -15.09
N GLY A 109 -5.49 -28.36 -14.39
CA GLY A 109 -6.19 -29.57 -14.85
C GLY A 109 -7.62 -29.67 -14.35
N LYS A 110 -8.41 -30.56 -14.98
CA LYS A 110 -9.77 -30.94 -14.53
C LYS A 110 -9.73 -31.77 -13.25
N ASN A 111 -8.59 -32.38 -12.96
CA ASN A 111 -8.31 -33.10 -11.72
C ASN A 111 -6.86 -32.84 -11.28
N ILE A 112 -6.53 -33.23 -10.04
CA ILE A 112 -5.23 -33.00 -9.43
C ILE A 112 -4.09 -33.66 -10.22
N SER A 113 -4.28 -34.89 -10.71
CA SER A 113 -3.25 -35.60 -11.48
C SER A 113 -2.89 -34.84 -12.77
N GLN A 114 -3.88 -34.29 -13.46
CA GLN A 114 -3.66 -33.47 -14.65
C GLN A 114 -2.95 -32.15 -14.31
N ALA A 115 -3.32 -31.48 -13.22
CA ALA A 115 -2.65 -30.26 -12.76
C ALA A 115 -1.16 -30.53 -12.46
N ILE A 116 -0.86 -31.62 -11.76
CA ILE A 116 0.52 -32.05 -11.47
C ILE A 116 1.30 -32.32 -12.77
N ASN A 117 0.74 -33.12 -13.68
CA ASN A 117 1.42 -33.43 -14.95
C ASN A 117 1.73 -32.16 -15.76
N ASN A 118 0.79 -31.21 -15.79
CA ASN A 118 0.99 -29.94 -16.47
C ASN A 118 2.06 -29.08 -15.81
N LEU A 119 2.12 -29.06 -14.48
CA LEU A 119 3.17 -28.37 -13.75
C LEU A 119 4.55 -28.95 -14.05
N MET A 120 4.67 -30.29 -14.09
CA MET A 120 5.94 -30.95 -14.46
C MET A 120 6.39 -30.55 -15.86
N ILE A 121 5.47 -30.50 -16.84
CA ILE A 121 5.80 -30.10 -18.20
C ILE A 121 6.29 -28.65 -18.25
N VAL A 122 5.63 -27.73 -17.53
CA VAL A 122 6.04 -26.33 -17.45
C VAL A 122 7.45 -26.22 -16.89
N LYS A 123 7.73 -26.90 -15.78
CA LYS A 123 9.04 -26.87 -15.12
C LYS A 123 10.19 -27.38 -15.99
N GLN A 124 9.90 -28.29 -16.92
CA GLN A 124 10.88 -28.86 -17.86
C GLN A 124 11.05 -28.03 -19.14
N THR A 125 10.09 -27.17 -19.48
CA THR A 125 10.08 -26.44 -20.75
C THR A 125 10.33 -24.95 -20.57
N ILE A 126 9.38 -24.23 -19.97
CA ILE A 126 9.40 -22.78 -19.78
C ILE A 126 8.96 -22.48 -18.35
N LYS A 127 9.94 -22.41 -17.44
CA LYS A 127 9.71 -22.00 -16.05
C LYS A 127 9.02 -20.63 -15.99
N GLY A 128 8.21 -20.41 -14.97
CA GLY A 128 7.47 -19.16 -14.76
C GLY A 128 6.24 -18.99 -15.64
N SER A 129 5.75 -20.06 -16.27
CA SER A 129 4.56 -20.03 -17.13
C SER A 129 3.40 -20.83 -16.55
N ILE A 130 2.22 -20.65 -17.13
CA ILE A 130 1.00 -21.36 -16.74
C ILE A 130 0.61 -22.27 -17.90
N LYS A 131 0.45 -23.56 -17.62
CA LYS A 131 -0.08 -24.53 -18.60
C LYS A 131 -1.50 -24.93 -18.26
N ILE A 132 -2.39 -24.64 -19.20
CA ILE A 132 -3.79 -25.07 -19.19
C ILE A 132 -3.98 -26.01 -20.37
N ASP A 133 -4.54 -27.19 -20.16
CA ASP A 133 -4.87 -28.06 -21.29
C ASP A 133 -6.02 -27.47 -22.12
N ASN A 134 -5.79 -27.38 -23.43
CA ASN A 134 -6.72 -26.88 -24.42
C ASN A 134 -8.04 -27.68 -24.40
N CYS A 135 -9.06 -27.16 -23.73
CA CYS A 135 -10.40 -27.16 -24.35
C CYS A 135 -10.37 -26.05 -25.41
N ASN A 136 -11.18 -26.17 -26.47
CA ASN A 136 -11.29 -25.26 -27.62
C ASN A 136 -11.70 -23.80 -27.29
N ASP A 137 -11.35 -23.29 -26.12
CA ASP A 137 -11.40 -21.87 -25.84
C ASP A 137 -10.32 -21.24 -26.70
N LYS A 138 -10.77 -20.61 -27.79
CA LYS A 138 -10.03 -19.54 -28.43
C LYS A 138 -9.50 -18.68 -27.29
N VAL A 139 -8.21 -18.81 -26.99
CA VAL A 139 -7.51 -17.93 -26.08
C VAL A 139 -7.52 -16.60 -26.79
N THR A 140 -8.59 -15.84 -26.59
CA THR A 140 -8.62 -14.42 -26.82
C THR A 140 -7.56 -13.90 -25.87
N LYS A 141 -6.35 -13.76 -26.41
CA LYS A 141 -5.23 -13.10 -25.77
C LYS A 141 -5.58 -11.61 -25.75
N ILE A 142 -6.63 -11.25 -24.99
CA ILE A 142 -6.92 -9.86 -24.63
C ILE A 142 -5.98 -9.56 -23.49
N LYS A 143 -4.73 -9.33 -23.85
CA LYS A 143 -3.78 -8.60 -23.03
C LYS A 143 -4.15 -7.12 -23.17
N ASP A 144 -5.37 -6.73 -22.78
CA ASP A 144 -5.63 -5.34 -22.43
C ASP A 144 -5.03 -5.15 -21.04
N MET A 145 -3.71 -4.99 -21.02
CA MET A 145 -2.99 -4.56 -19.83
C MET A 145 -3.54 -3.19 -19.47
N THR A 146 -4.37 -3.14 -18.44
CA THR A 146 -4.88 -1.88 -17.90
C THR A 146 -3.69 -1.04 -17.47
N GLU A 147 -3.51 0.11 -18.11
CA GLU A 147 -2.50 1.08 -17.71
C GLU A 147 -2.77 1.50 -16.26
N THR A 148 -1.73 1.66 -15.44
CA THR A 148 -1.91 2.11 -14.06
C THR A 148 -1.40 3.54 -13.91
N LYS A 149 -2.26 4.45 -13.45
CA LYS A 149 -1.90 5.83 -13.10
C LYS A 149 -1.88 6.02 -11.59
N LEU A 150 -0.76 6.53 -11.08
CA LEU A 150 -0.58 6.79 -9.66
C LEU A 150 -0.74 8.29 -9.36
N TYR A 151 -1.68 8.65 -8.50
CA TYR A 151 -1.97 10.01 -8.08
C TYR A 151 -1.50 10.17 -6.64
N ILE A 152 -0.50 11.02 -6.40
CA ILE A 152 0.14 11.18 -5.09
C ILE A 152 -0.15 12.58 -4.57
N PHE A 153 -0.93 12.68 -3.50
CA PHE A 153 -1.16 13.97 -2.86
C PHE A 153 0.01 14.37 -1.96
N THR A 154 0.47 15.61 -2.12
CA THR A 154 1.72 16.11 -1.55
C THR A 154 1.47 17.27 -0.59
N THR A 155 2.31 17.36 0.45
CA THR A 155 2.28 18.48 1.41
C THR A 155 3.66 19.05 1.72
N SER A 156 4.73 18.28 1.52
CA SER A 156 6.13 18.70 1.70
C SER A 156 6.97 18.56 0.44
N GLU A 157 8.09 19.28 0.38
CA GLU A 157 9.13 19.14 -0.66
C GLU A 157 10.16 18.02 -0.37
N ILE A 158 10.01 17.31 0.75
CA ILE A 158 10.85 16.15 1.11
C ILE A 158 10.45 14.96 0.22
N PRO A 159 11.37 14.38 -0.56
CA PRO A 159 11.03 13.39 -1.57
C PRO A 159 10.72 11.99 -1.00
N ASP A 160 11.28 11.64 0.16
CA ASP A 160 11.30 10.26 0.67
C ASP A 160 9.93 9.58 0.78
N PRO A 161 8.87 10.23 1.34
CA PRO A 161 7.57 9.59 1.46
C PRO A 161 7.00 9.19 0.09
N TYR A 162 7.22 10.04 -0.93
CA TYR A 162 6.68 9.81 -2.27
C TYR A 162 7.50 8.78 -3.04
N ILE A 163 8.82 8.73 -2.84
CA ILE A 163 9.67 7.68 -3.40
C ILE A 163 9.24 6.31 -2.87
N ASN A 164 8.94 6.21 -1.57
CA ASN A 164 8.44 4.98 -0.97
C ASN A 164 7.13 4.51 -1.62
N VAL A 165 6.17 5.42 -1.82
CA VAL A 165 4.91 5.13 -2.50
C VAL A 165 5.16 4.66 -3.93
N ILE A 166 5.95 5.40 -4.71
CA ILE A 166 6.26 5.05 -6.11
C ILE A 166 6.92 3.67 -6.18
N ALA A 167 7.92 3.43 -5.34
CA ALA A 167 8.67 2.17 -5.31
C ALA A 167 7.80 0.98 -4.88
N HIS A 168 6.93 1.18 -3.90
CA HIS A 168 5.95 0.18 -3.51
C HIS A 168 5.03 -0.11 -4.69
N CYS A 169 4.39 0.92 -5.24
CA CYS A 169 3.43 0.75 -6.31
C CYS A 169 4.06 0.08 -7.55
N LYS A 170 5.29 0.47 -7.93
CA LYS A 170 6.01 -0.12 -9.06
C LYS A 170 6.33 -1.61 -8.85
N SER A 171 6.49 -2.04 -7.60
CA SER A 171 6.77 -3.44 -7.25
C SER A 171 5.52 -4.32 -7.21
N TYR A 172 4.33 -3.74 -6.94
CA TYR A 172 3.10 -4.51 -6.69
C TYR A 172 1.98 -4.31 -7.72
N TYR A 173 2.07 -3.27 -8.55
CA TYR A 173 1.09 -2.99 -9.60
C TYR A 173 1.78 -2.97 -10.96
N GLU A 174 1.17 -3.65 -11.92
CA GLU A 174 1.71 -3.73 -13.26
C GLU A 174 1.51 -2.40 -14.01
N ASN A 175 2.43 -2.11 -14.93
CA ASN A 175 2.32 -1.03 -15.91
C ASN A 175 2.06 0.36 -15.34
N ILE A 176 2.68 0.68 -14.20
CA ILE A 176 2.78 2.10 -13.80
C ILE A 176 3.72 2.81 -14.77
N SER A 177 3.12 3.55 -15.69
CA SER A 177 3.78 4.39 -16.70
C SER A 177 3.96 5.83 -16.20
N GLN A 178 3.02 6.30 -15.37
CA GLN A 178 2.92 7.68 -14.93
C GLN A 178 2.58 7.78 -13.43
N ALA A 179 3.22 8.73 -12.75
CA ALA A 179 2.76 9.23 -11.46
C ALA A 179 2.57 10.76 -11.50
N ILE A 180 1.48 11.23 -10.91
CA ILE A 180 1.07 12.64 -10.89
C ILE A 180 1.13 13.12 -9.44
N LEU A 181 1.99 14.11 -9.18
CA LEU A 181 2.11 14.78 -7.88
C LEU A 181 1.06 15.88 -7.78
N ILE A 182 0.21 15.81 -6.77
CA ILE A 182 -0.94 16.70 -6.60
C ILE A 182 -0.73 17.59 -5.36
N GLU A 183 -0.93 18.89 -5.50
CA GLU A 183 -1.04 19.82 -4.37
C GLU A 183 -2.43 20.46 -4.34
N ILE A 184 -3.13 20.32 -3.20
CA ILE A 184 -4.44 20.95 -2.98
C ILE A 184 -4.24 22.33 -2.36
N ILE A 185 -4.85 23.36 -2.96
CA ILE A 185 -4.84 24.74 -2.45
C ILE A 185 -6.25 25.29 -2.30
N GLU A 186 -6.45 26.15 -1.31
CA GLU A 186 -7.74 26.83 -1.08
C GLU A 186 -7.84 28.20 -1.78
N ASP A 187 -6.70 28.80 -2.10
CA ASP A 187 -6.57 30.18 -2.57
C ASP A 187 -5.91 30.24 -3.96
N LYS A 188 -6.65 30.75 -4.94
CA LYS A 188 -6.20 30.96 -6.33
C LYS A 188 -4.94 31.81 -6.42
N GLY A 189 -4.71 32.74 -5.49
CA GLY A 189 -3.49 33.55 -5.41
C GLY A 189 -2.22 32.74 -5.15
N LYS A 190 -2.32 31.51 -4.63
CA LYS A 190 -1.18 30.64 -4.30
C LYS A 190 -0.78 29.68 -5.42
N ILE A 191 -1.47 29.71 -6.57
CA ILE A 191 -1.28 28.74 -7.66
C ILE A 191 0.17 28.65 -8.16
N ASN A 192 0.82 29.80 -8.38
CA ASN A 192 2.21 29.82 -8.89
C ASN A 192 3.18 29.26 -7.85
N ARG A 193 3.01 29.64 -6.58
CA ARG A 193 3.82 29.11 -5.48
C ARG A 193 3.68 27.59 -5.34
N ALA A 194 2.47 27.05 -5.49
CA ALA A 194 2.22 25.62 -5.45
C ALA A 194 2.83 24.90 -6.66
N ARG A 195 2.76 25.48 -7.86
CA ARG A 195 3.45 24.95 -9.04
C ARG A 195 4.97 24.89 -8.84
N ASP A 196 5.57 26.00 -8.40
CA ASP A 196 7.02 26.06 -8.14
C ASP A 196 7.44 25.02 -7.08
N LYS A 197 6.60 24.81 -6.07
CA LYS A 197 6.81 23.79 -5.03
C LYS A 197 6.74 22.36 -5.60
N LEU A 198 5.74 22.06 -6.42
CA LEU A 198 5.63 20.77 -7.09
C LEU A 198 6.79 20.50 -8.05
N ASP A 199 7.25 21.51 -8.78
CA ASP A 199 8.39 21.39 -9.70
C ASP A 199 9.69 21.12 -8.95
N ARG A 200 9.92 21.83 -7.82
CA ARG A 200 11.04 21.53 -6.92
C ARG A 200 10.94 20.12 -6.36
N LEU A 201 9.76 19.69 -5.90
CA LEU A 201 9.56 18.34 -5.40
C LEU A 201 9.84 17.27 -6.46
N LYS A 202 9.33 17.45 -7.69
CA LYS A 202 9.60 16.56 -8.83
C LYS A 202 11.10 16.46 -9.11
N GLN A 203 11.83 17.58 -9.06
CA GLN A 203 13.28 17.57 -9.24
C GLN A 203 14.00 16.89 -8.07
N ASN A 204 13.57 17.11 -6.83
CA ASN A 204 14.12 16.46 -5.64
C ASN A 204 13.93 14.93 -5.71
N ILE A 205 12.74 14.45 -6.11
CA ILE A 205 12.47 13.02 -6.29
C ILE A 205 13.43 12.42 -7.32
N LYS A 206 13.57 13.04 -8.50
CA LYS A 206 14.50 12.56 -9.55
C LYS A 206 15.95 12.53 -9.05
N THR A 207 16.39 13.61 -8.41
CA THR A 207 17.77 13.74 -7.91
C THR A 207 18.06 12.70 -6.82
N GLN A 208 17.10 12.48 -5.92
CA GLN A 208 17.20 11.47 -4.88
C GLN A 208 17.26 10.06 -5.48
N ILE A 209 16.42 9.70 -6.45
CA ILE A 209 16.45 8.40 -7.12
C ILE A 209 17.81 8.15 -7.80
N SER A 210 18.31 9.11 -8.58
CA SER A 210 19.62 8.96 -9.25
C SER A 210 20.79 8.91 -8.26
N SER A 211 20.64 9.49 -7.07
CA SER A 211 21.62 9.37 -5.98
C SER A 211 21.55 8.00 -5.31
N LEU A 212 20.35 7.49 -5.05
CA LEU A 212 20.13 6.15 -4.48
C LEU A 212 20.66 5.05 -5.40
N LEU A 213 20.60 5.22 -6.73
CA LEU A 213 21.26 4.32 -7.69
C LEU A 213 22.77 4.21 -7.48
N LYS A 214 23.40 5.24 -6.91
CA LYS A 214 24.83 5.30 -6.57
C LYS A 214 25.09 4.99 -5.10
N ALA A 215 24.07 4.50 -4.39
CA ALA A 215 24.11 4.25 -2.95
C ALA A 215 24.39 5.53 -2.11
N ILE A 216 23.91 6.68 -2.58
CA ILE A 216 24.00 7.97 -1.89
C ILE A 216 22.60 8.46 -1.52
N TYR A 217 22.40 8.86 -0.27
CA TYR A 217 21.19 9.49 0.21
C TYR A 217 21.39 11.00 0.40
N LEU A 218 20.53 11.83 -0.18
CA LEU A 218 20.55 13.27 0.07
C LEU A 218 19.61 13.60 1.23
N LYS A 219 20.19 13.99 2.36
CA LYS A 219 19.43 14.43 3.54
C LYS A 219 19.24 15.94 3.49
N LYS A 220 18.00 16.41 3.68
CA LYS A 220 17.74 17.84 3.86
C LYS A 220 17.98 18.24 5.32
N ASP A 221 18.90 19.16 5.56
CA ASP A 221 19.11 19.82 6.86
C ASP A 221 18.94 21.34 6.70
N GLY A 222 17.81 21.86 7.19
CA GLY A 222 17.37 23.22 6.89
C GLY A 222 17.19 23.45 5.38
N ASP A 223 17.96 24.38 4.82
CA ASP A 223 17.97 24.70 3.38
C ASP A 223 19.09 23.99 2.60
N LYS A 224 19.93 23.20 3.28
CA LYS A 224 21.05 22.49 2.66
C LYS A 224 20.73 21.02 2.45
N TRP A 225 21.34 20.44 1.41
CA TRP A 225 21.32 19.01 1.15
C TRP A 225 22.70 18.43 1.43
N GLU A 226 22.73 17.41 2.27
CA GLU A 226 23.95 16.68 2.64
C GLU A 226 23.91 15.29 2.02
N SER A 227 25.01 14.89 1.38
CA SER A 227 25.16 13.54 0.83
C SER A 227 25.67 12.58 1.90
N ILE A 228 25.00 11.44 2.03
CA ILE A 228 25.35 10.38 2.98
C ILE A 228 25.50 9.08 2.19
N ASP A 229 26.66 8.44 2.28
CA ASP A 229 26.85 7.09 1.74
C ASP A 229 26.03 6.09 2.55
N ILE A 230 25.27 5.25 1.86
CA ILE A 230 24.40 4.24 2.47
C ILE A 230 24.60 2.88 1.81
N GLU A 231 24.23 1.82 2.50
CA GLU A 231 24.26 0.48 1.94
C GLU A 231 22.93 0.17 1.24
N ILE A 232 22.98 -0.21 -0.04
CA ILE A 232 21.81 -0.65 -0.80
C ILE A 232 22.19 -1.92 -1.55
N ASP A 233 21.38 -2.98 -1.42
CA ASP A 233 21.58 -4.22 -2.16
C ASP A 233 21.27 -4.04 -3.66
N SER A 234 21.79 -4.94 -4.49
CA SER A 234 21.65 -4.84 -5.95
C SER A 234 20.21 -4.96 -6.44
N ILE A 235 19.33 -5.67 -5.72
CA ILE A 235 17.91 -5.81 -6.08
C ILE A 235 17.20 -4.49 -5.84
N SER A 236 17.47 -3.85 -4.69
CA SER A 236 16.96 -2.53 -4.36
C SER A 236 17.48 -1.45 -5.31
N GLN A 237 18.75 -1.48 -5.72
CA GLN A 237 19.28 -0.57 -6.74
C GLN A 237 18.57 -0.76 -8.09
N LYS A 238 18.36 -2.01 -8.53
CA LYS A 238 17.61 -2.29 -9.76
C LYS A 238 16.19 -1.72 -9.69
N ARG A 239 15.50 -1.85 -8.55
CA ARG A 239 14.17 -1.25 -8.32
C ARG A 239 14.20 0.26 -8.55
N TYR A 240 15.21 0.97 -8.05
CA TYR A 240 15.33 2.41 -8.30
C TYR A 240 15.58 2.74 -9.77
N GLY A 241 16.30 1.90 -10.51
CA GLY A 241 16.52 2.07 -11.95
C GLY A 241 15.24 1.92 -12.77
N GLU A 242 14.34 1.04 -12.35
CA GLU A 242 13.01 0.91 -12.96
C GLU A 242 12.12 2.13 -12.70
N ILE A 243 12.32 2.81 -11.56
CA ILE A 243 11.60 4.03 -11.19
C ILE A 243 12.16 5.26 -11.89
N GLU A 244 13.47 5.30 -12.17
CA GLU A 244 14.13 6.45 -12.83
C GLU A 244 13.47 6.82 -14.17
N ASN A 245 12.94 5.82 -14.88
CA ASN A 245 12.27 5.99 -16.17
C ASN A 245 10.77 6.32 -16.06
N LEU A 246 10.21 6.43 -14.84
CA LEU A 246 8.80 6.74 -14.64
C LEU A 246 8.50 8.20 -15.04
N TYR A 247 7.42 8.41 -15.80
CA TYR A 247 6.98 9.75 -16.13
C TYR A 247 6.32 10.40 -14.90
N LEU A 248 6.98 11.43 -14.35
CA LEU A 248 6.46 12.23 -13.24
C LEU A 248 5.84 13.52 -13.74
N ASP A 249 4.58 13.74 -13.42
CA ASP A 249 3.83 14.96 -13.75
C ASP A 249 3.38 15.69 -12.48
N THR A 250 2.93 16.94 -12.61
CA THR A 250 2.52 17.80 -11.50
C THR A 250 1.16 18.44 -11.77
N LYS A 251 0.30 18.50 -10.76
CA LYS A 251 -1.01 19.15 -10.85
C LYS A 251 -1.32 19.90 -9.56
N VAL A 252 -1.71 21.16 -9.70
CA VAL A 252 -2.30 21.94 -8.61
C VAL A 252 -3.82 21.85 -8.72
N MET A 253 -4.49 21.53 -7.62
CA MET A 253 -5.96 21.44 -7.54
C MET A 253 -6.51 22.48 -6.58
N PHE A 254 -7.63 23.09 -6.96
CA PHE A 254 -8.41 23.91 -6.04
C PHE A 254 -9.31 23.04 -5.20
N TYR A 255 -9.32 23.27 -3.89
CA TYR A 255 -10.15 22.50 -2.98
C TYR A 255 -11.64 22.58 -3.33
N GLN A 256 -12.12 23.75 -3.79
CA GLN A 256 -13.52 23.93 -4.21
C GLN A 256 -13.86 23.20 -5.52
N GLU A 257 -12.85 22.83 -6.31
CA GLU A 257 -13.00 22.16 -7.62
C GLU A 257 -12.51 20.70 -7.55
N LEU A 258 -12.30 20.16 -6.34
CA LEU A 258 -11.66 18.85 -6.13
C LEU A 258 -12.44 17.70 -6.77
N GLU A 259 -13.77 17.73 -6.69
CA GLU A 259 -14.63 16.72 -7.31
C GLU A 259 -14.57 16.77 -8.84
N GLU A 260 -14.62 17.96 -9.43
CA GLU A 260 -14.55 18.16 -10.89
C GLU A 260 -13.18 17.73 -11.46
N GLU A 261 -12.10 18.04 -10.74
CA GLU A 261 -10.74 17.64 -11.11
C GLU A 261 -10.53 16.11 -10.98
N ILE A 262 -11.11 15.47 -9.97
CA ILE A 262 -11.12 14.01 -9.86
C ILE A 262 -11.93 13.40 -11.02
N ASP A 263 -13.10 13.94 -11.33
CA ASP A 263 -13.90 13.48 -12.47
C ASP A 263 -13.12 13.59 -13.79
N TYR A 264 -12.33 14.66 -13.97
CA TYR A 264 -11.48 14.82 -15.14
C TYR A 264 -10.44 13.68 -15.26
N PHE A 265 -9.80 13.29 -14.15
CA PHE A 265 -8.84 12.17 -14.16
C PHE A 265 -9.45 10.83 -14.53
N LEU A 266 -10.71 10.60 -14.17
CA LEU A 266 -11.40 9.34 -14.42
C LEU A 266 -11.95 9.25 -15.85
N ARG A 267 -11.93 10.34 -16.62
CA ARG A 267 -12.37 10.34 -18.03
C ARG A 267 -11.41 9.63 -18.98
N ASP A 268 -10.19 9.32 -18.53
CA ASP A 268 -9.18 8.65 -19.36
C ASP A 268 -9.52 7.18 -19.74
N GLY A 269 -10.71 6.70 -19.34
CA GLY A 269 -11.36 5.49 -19.84
C GLY A 269 -11.30 4.32 -18.87
N ASP A 270 -12.27 3.40 -18.96
CA ASP A 270 -12.47 2.26 -18.04
C ASP A 270 -11.30 1.26 -17.98
N ARG A 271 -10.28 1.44 -18.83
CA ARG A 271 -9.11 0.57 -18.94
C ARG A 271 -7.93 1.04 -18.09
N ILE A 272 -8.07 2.12 -17.34
CA ILE A 272 -7.00 2.64 -16.49
C ILE A 272 -7.27 2.32 -15.03
N LEU A 273 -6.31 1.69 -14.36
CA LEU A 273 -6.33 1.53 -12.92
C LEU A 273 -5.80 2.81 -12.28
N HIS A 274 -6.66 3.54 -11.59
CA HIS A 274 -6.28 4.74 -10.85
C HIS A 274 -5.92 4.37 -9.40
N ILE A 275 -4.74 4.73 -8.93
CA ILE A 275 -4.32 4.55 -7.54
C ILE A 275 -4.13 5.92 -6.90
N PHE A 276 -4.84 6.20 -5.81
CA PHE A 276 -4.73 7.45 -5.08
C PHE A 276 -3.98 7.24 -3.77
N ASP A 277 -2.77 7.79 -3.69
CA ASP A 277 -1.98 7.82 -2.46
C ASP A 277 -2.28 9.09 -1.65
N VAL A 278 -2.69 8.88 -0.40
CA VAL A 278 -3.05 9.93 0.55
C VAL A 278 -2.09 10.00 1.74
N THR A 279 -0.89 9.42 1.61
CA THR A 279 0.11 9.31 2.69
C THR A 279 0.42 10.65 3.35
N ALA A 280 0.56 11.71 2.53
CA ALA A 280 0.96 13.03 3.00
C ALA A 280 -0.22 14.01 3.12
N VAL A 281 -1.47 13.58 2.88
CA VAL A 281 -2.64 14.47 2.85
C VAL A 281 -2.90 15.08 4.23
N LEU A 282 -3.19 16.38 4.26
CA LEU A 282 -3.63 17.04 5.48
C LEU A 282 -4.95 16.42 5.96
N LYS A 283 -5.08 16.19 7.27
CA LYS A 283 -6.29 15.59 7.87
C LYS A 283 -7.58 16.34 7.49
N SER A 284 -7.49 17.65 7.26
CA SER A 284 -8.61 18.48 6.81
C SER A 284 -9.17 18.07 5.45
N TYR A 285 -8.33 17.60 4.53
CA TYR A 285 -8.76 17.22 3.18
C TYR A 285 -9.00 15.71 3.04
N LEU A 286 -8.41 14.89 3.92
CA LEU A 286 -8.46 13.44 3.81
C LEU A 286 -9.89 12.90 3.78
N VAL A 287 -10.77 13.44 4.63
CA VAL A 287 -12.17 12.99 4.74
C VAL A 287 -12.92 13.30 3.46
N ASP A 288 -12.82 14.53 2.95
CA ASP A 288 -13.54 14.95 1.75
C ASP A 288 -13.02 14.22 0.50
N LEU A 289 -11.70 14.11 0.37
CA LEU A 289 -11.06 13.37 -0.71
C LEU A 289 -11.50 11.90 -0.70
N TYR A 290 -11.50 11.27 0.48
CA TYR A 290 -11.98 9.90 0.64
C TYR A 290 -13.46 9.79 0.23
N MET A 291 -14.32 10.70 0.69
CA MET A 291 -15.75 10.70 0.36
C MET A 291 -16.01 10.88 -1.14
N ILE A 292 -15.30 11.80 -1.80
CA ILE A 292 -15.38 12.03 -3.24
C ILE A 292 -14.95 10.77 -4.00
N LEU A 293 -13.76 10.23 -3.72
CA LEU A 293 -13.27 9.03 -4.41
C LEU A 293 -14.24 7.85 -4.24
N ARG A 294 -14.81 7.68 -3.05
CA ARG A 294 -15.75 6.60 -2.77
C ARG A 294 -17.13 6.82 -3.39
N SER A 295 -17.62 8.05 -3.53
CA SER A 295 -18.85 8.34 -4.27
C SER A 295 -18.70 7.98 -5.76
N LYS A 296 -17.48 8.08 -6.30
CA LYS A 296 -17.09 7.62 -7.65
C LYS A 296 -16.72 6.14 -7.72
N LYS A 297 -17.03 5.34 -6.67
CA LYS A 297 -16.75 3.89 -6.57
C LYS A 297 -15.27 3.50 -6.65
N ILE A 298 -14.34 4.42 -6.35
CA ILE A 298 -12.91 4.13 -6.34
C ILE A 298 -12.52 3.54 -4.99
N SER A 299 -12.03 2.30 -4.95
CA SER A 299 -11.55 1.67 -3.71
C SER A 299 -10.05 1.75 -3.53
N THR A 300 -9.30 2.11 -4.56
CA THR A 300 -7.84 2.15 -4.61
C THR A 300 -7.25 3.41 -3.97
N ILE A 301 -7.63 3.65 -2.72
CA ILE A 301 -7.20 4.79 -1.90
C ILE A 301 -6.24 4.25 -0.85
N TYR A 302 -4.97 4.65 -0.90
CA TYR A 302 -3.90 4.03 -0.10
C TYR A 302 -3.13 5.04 0.75
N SER A 303 -2.59 4.55 1.86
CA SER A 303 -1.69 5.28 2.74
C SER A 303 -0.45 4.41 3.02
N PHE A 304 0.74 4.96 2.79
CA PHE A 304 2.02 4.35 3.14
C PHE A 304 2.38 4.70 4.59
N GLU A 305 2.34 3.69 5.45
CA GLU A 305 2.46 3.85 6.89
C GLU A 305 3.73 3.16 7.40
N LEU A 306 4.72 3.96 7.80
CA LEU A 306 5.86 3.48 8.57
C LEU A 306 5.44 3.28 10.03
N PHE A 307 5.68 2.09 10.58
CA PHE A 307 5.35 1.80 11.98
C PHE A 307 6.27 2.50 12.97
N LYS A 308 7.51 2.78 12.54
CA LYS A 308 8.49 3.57 13.29
C LYS A 308 9.21 4.49 12.31
N ARG A 309 9.21 5.79 12.60
CA ARG A 309 9.90 6.81 11.81
C ARG A 309 11.22 7.19 12.44
N THR A 310 12.26 7.30 11.62
CA THR A 310 13.57 7.85 12.00
C THR A 310 13.87 9.18 11.34
N TYR A 311 13.10 9.58 10.32
CA TYR A 311 13.27 10.80 9.54
C TYR A 311 14.66 10.89 8.88
N ASP A 312 15.15 9.75 8.39
CA ASP A 312 16.40 9.62 7.64
C ASP A 312 16.33 8.48 6.62
N HIS A 313 17.45 8.15 5.97
CA HIS A 313 17.56 7.09 4.97
C HIS A 313 17.00 5.73 5.42
N ARG A 314 16.94 5.45 6.73
CA ARG A 314 16.39 4.19 7.24
C ARG A 314 14.90 4.08 6.97
N ASP A 315 14.18 5.19 6.80
CA ASP A 315 12.76 5.22 6.44
C ASP A 315 12.51 4.89 4.95
N LEU A 316 13.55 4.81 4.11
CA LEU A 316 13.40 4.45 2.70
C LEU A 316 13.06 2.98 2.51
N ILE A 317 12.23 2.67 1.51
CA ILE A 317 11.61 1.36 1.30
C ILE A 317 12.60 0.17 1.20
N HIS A 318 13.84 0.38 0.76
CA HIS A 318 14.85 -0.70 0.71
C HIS A 318 15.30 -1.16 2.10
N ASN A 319 15.13 -0.32 3.11
CA ASN A 319 15.39 -0.64 4.52
C ASN A 319 14.13 -1.14 5.25
N GLN A 320 13.02 -1.32 4.52
CA GLN A 320 11.71 -1.58 5.09
C GLN A 320 11.18 -2.94 4.62
N GLU A 321 10.55 -3.65 5.54
CA GLU A 321 9.92 -4.96 5.30
C GLU A 321 8.39 -4.80 5.35
N TYR A 322 7.72 -5.16 4.25
CA TYR A 322 6.27 -4.99 4.13
C TYR A 322 5.52 -5.81 5.20
N LYS A 323 4.52 -5.20 5.84
CA LYS A 323 3.76 -5.70 7.01
C LYS A 323 4.57 -5.92 8.29
N LYS A 324 5.88 -5.61 8.32
CA LYS A 324 6.70 -5.71 9.53
C LYS A 324 7.20 -4.36 10.02
N THR A 325 7.69 -3.52 9.12
CA THR A 325 8.18 -2.17 9.46
C THR A 325 7.36 -1.07 8.79
N TYR A 326 6.63 -1.42 7.72
CA TYR A 326 5.70 -0.54 7.05
C TYR A 326 4.47 -1.28 6.51
N ASP A 327 3.43 -0.54 6.18
CA ASP A 327 2.25 -1.02 5.45
C ASP A 327 1.85 -0.04 4.34
N PHE A 328 1.07 -0.53 3.39
CA PHE A 328 0.43 0.23 2.33
C PHE A 328 -1.05 -0.08 2.40
N VAL A 329 -1.73 0.68 3.25
CA VAL A 329 -3.07 0.37 3.75
C VAL A 329 -4.09 0.91 2.78
N CYS A 330 -4.94 0.03 2.24
CA CYS A 330 -6.12 0.45 1.50
C CYS A 330 -7.15 1.04 2.48
N LEU A 331 -7.33 2.35 2.44
CA LEU A 331 -8.28 3.05 3.29
C LEU A 331 -9.73 2.66 3.00
N ALA A 332 -10.05 2.12 1.83
CA ALA A 332 -11.39 1.60 1.55
C ALA A 332 -11.68 0.27 2.26
N ASN A 333 -10.65 -0.50 2.63
CA ASN A 333 -10.79 -1.86 3.16
C ASN A 333 -10.53 -1.96 4.67
N THR A 334 -10.36 -0.84 5.36
CA THR A 334 -10.14 -0.86 6.82
C THR A 334 -11.43 -1.19 7.56
N ILE A 335 -11.31 -1.73 8.77
CA ILE A 335 -12.46 -2.03 9.66
C ILE A 335 -13.33 -0.78 9.88
N HIS A 336 -12.74 0.41 9.80
CA HIS A 336 -13.46 1.67 10.03
C HIS A 336 -14.25 2.17 8.82
N THR A 337 -13.99 1.65 7.63
CA THR A 337 -14.45 2.24 6.38
C THR A 337 -15.14 1.26 5.43
N LYS A 338 -14.78 -0.03 5.48
CA LYS A 338 -15.25 -1.07 4.56
C LYS A 338 -16.78 -1.11 4.38
N ASP A 339 -17.52 -0.92 5.47
CA ASP A 339 -18.99 -1.05 5.49
C ASP A 339 -19.70 0.29 5.77
N ARG A 340 -18.97 1.42 5.79
CA ARG A 340 -19.51 2.71 6.24
C ARG A 340 -19.94 3.65 5.12
N ILE A 341 -19.58 3.32 3.89
CA ILE A 341 -20.12 4.05 2.76
C ILE A 341 -21.40 3.36 2.38
N VAL A 342 -22.50 4.06 2.63
CA VAL A 342 -23.76 3.75 1.99
C VAL A 342 -23.49 3.95 0.50
N GLU A 343 -23.10 2.88 -0.20
CA GLU A 343 -23.39 2.78 -1.61
C GLU A 343 -24.86 3.18 -1.72
N ASN A 344 -25.15 4.27 -2.43
CA ASN A 344 -26.51 4.53 -2.87
C ASN A 344 -26.88 3.34 -3.76
N LEU A 345 -27.32 2.24 -3.12
CA LEU A 345 -28.11 1.18 -3.68
C LEU A 345 -29.17 1.90 -4.49
N ASN A 346 -29.10 1.73 -5.81
CA ASN A 346 -30.06 2.17 -6.82
C ASN A 346 -31.45 2.42 -6.22
N VAL A 347 -31.67 3.64 -5.71
CA VAL A 347 -33.01 4.16 -5.56
C VAL A 347 -33.26 4.78 -6.91
N ASP A 348 -34.13 4.13 -7.69
CA ASP A 348 -34.56 4.59 -9.00
C ASP A 348 -34.77 6.10 -8.96
N VAL A 349 -33.87 6.81 -9.65
CA VAL A 349 -33.92 8.26 -9.81
C VAL A 349 -35.00 8.56 -10.83
N SER A 350 -36.24 8.51 -10.35
CA SER A 350 -37.28 9.38 -10.84
C SER A 350 -37.78 10.19 -9.65
N ILE A 351 -37.54 11.50 -9.72
CA ILE A 351 -38.12 12.56 -8.88
C ILE A 351 -37.31 12.86 -7.59
N ILE A 352 -36.40 13.86 -7.66
CA ILE A 352 -36.38 15.13 -6.88
C ILE A 352 -34.97 15.77 -6.93
N GLU A 353 -34.97 16.97 -7.53
CA GLU A 353 -34.11 18.15 -7.37
C GLU A 353 -32.74 18.08 -6.65
N GLU A 354 -31.73 18.58 -7.39
CA GLU A 354 -30.43 19.06 -6.94
C GLU A 354 -30.56 20.09 -5.80
N SER A 355 -30.11 19.71 -4.60
CA SER A 355 -29.63 20.58 -3.48
C SER A 355 -29.77 19.89 -2.10
N SER A 356 -30.56 18.83 -2.00
CA SER A 356 -30.85 18.14 -0.73
C SER A 356 -29.82 17.05 -0.34
N SER A 357 -29.01 16.58 -1.30
CA SER A 357 -27.96 15.57 -1.06
C SER A 357 -26.82 16.11 -0.19
N PHE A 358 -26.39 17.36 -0.45
CA PHE A 358 -25.25 17.96 0.25
C PHE A 358 -25.57 18.34 1.70
N THR A 359 -26.82 18.72 2.01
CA THR A 359 -27.25 19.05 3.38
C THR A 359 -27.35 17.81 4.27
N ASN A 360 -27.79 16.68 3.72
CA ASN A 360 -27.80 15.40 4.43
C ASN A 360 -26.38 14.86 4.66
N LEU A 361 -25.48 15.04 3.70
CA LEU A 361 -24.06 14.69 3.87
C LEU A 361 -23.38 15.59 4.91
N LYS A 362 -23.64 16.90 4.86
CA LYS A 362 -23.12 17.89 5.82
C LYS A 362 -23.59 17.60 7.25
N SER A 363 -24.86 17.20 7.43
CA SER A 363 -25.44 16.75 8.70
C SER A 363 -24.73 15.51 9.27
N LYS A 364 -24.51 14.48 8.44
CA LYS A 364 -23.78 13.28 8.85
C LYS A 364 -22.30 13.55 9.11
N LEU A 365 -21.68 14.44 8.33
CA LEU A 365 -20.30 14.89 8.50
C LEU A 365 -20.12 15.71 9.78
N THR A 366 -21.07 16.59 10.11
CA THR A 366 -21.07 17.28 11.41
C THR A 366 -21.12 16.28 12.54
N ASN A 367 -22.01 15.27 12.50
CA ASN A 367 -22.06 14.24 13.54
C ASN A 367 -20.74 13.45 13.68
N PHE A 368 -20.06 13.15 12.56
CA PHE A 368 -18.75 12.48 12.57
C PHE A 368 -17.62 13.38 13.11
N LEU A 369 -17.58 14.66 12.73
CA LEU A 369 -16.61 15.64 13.23
C LEU A 369 -16.82 15.96 14.71
N THR A 370 -18.08 16.12 15.14
CA THR A 370 -18.43 16.26 16.56
C THR A 370 -18.01 15.03 17.34
N TRP A 371 -18.13 13.83 16.76
CA TRP A 371 -17.63 12.60 17.39
C TRP A 371 -16.10 12.58 17.53
N MET A 372 -15.34 12.96 16.50
CA MET A 372 -13.86 13.03 16.58
C MET A 372 -13.39 14.09 17.60
N GLN A 373 -14.01 15.26 17.62
CA GLN A 373 -13.72 16.29 18.61
C GLN A 373 -14.08 15.83 20.02
N ASN A 374 -15.24 15.17 20.20
CA ASN A 374 -15.63 14.60 21.48
C ASN A 374 -14.67 13.49 21.94
N GLY A 375 -14.10 12.68 21.03
CA GLY A 375 -13.06 11.71 21.38
C GLY A 375 -11.79 12.34 21.95
N GLN A 376 -11.30 13.44 21.36
CA GLN A 376 -10.17 14.20 21.89
C GLN A 376 -10.49 14.92 23.20
N ILE A 377 -11.71 15.47 23.33
CA ILE A 377 -12.19 16.10 24.56
C ILE A 377 -12.29 15.06 25.69
N ILE A 378 -12.82 13.86 25.40
CA ILE A 378 -12.89 12.75 26.36
C ILE A 378 -11.48 12.34 26.79
N PHE A 379 -10.54 12.16 25.86
CA PHE A 379 -9.15 11.82 26.20
C PHE A 379 -8.48 12.90 27.05
N SER A 380 -8.67 14.18 26.69
CA SER A 380 -8.12 15.32 27.43
C SER A 380 -8.73 15.43 28.82
N PHE A 381 -10.03 15.18 28.95
CA PHE A 381 -10.75 15.15 30.21
C PHE A 381 -10.30 13.98 31.10
N PHE A 382 -10.10 12.78 30.53
CA PHE A 382 -9.60 11.62 31.28
C PHE A 382 -8.16 11.82 31.76
N SER A 383 -7.31 12.42 30.94
CA SER A 383 -5.93 12.78 31.30
C SER A 383 -5.90 13.81 32.44
N ALA A 384 -6.72 14.87 32.34
CA ALA A 384 -6.85 15.87 33.39
C ALA A 384 -7.41 15.28 34.69
N LEU A 385 -8.44 14.42 34.60
CA LEU A 385 -9.05 13.74 35.73
C LEU A 385 -8.03 12.83 36.43
N MET A 386 -7.23 12.06 35.68
CA MET A 386 -6.15 11.24 36.23
C MET A 386 -5.06 12.09 36.88
N GLY A 387 -4.71 13.24 36.30
CA GLY A 387 -3.78 14.20 36.91
C GLY A 387 -4.28 14.74 38.25
N ILE A 388 -5.57 15.08 38.34
CA ILE A 388 -6.21 15.55 39.59
C ILE A 388 -6.30 14.41 40.62
N LEU A 389 -6.69 13.20 40.21
CA LEU A 389 -6.72 12.01 41.07
C LEU A 389 -5.33 11.70 41.64
N LEU A 390 -4.29 11.77 40.81
CA LEU A 390 -2.91 11.64 41.26
C LEU A 390 -2.59 12.75 42.26
N LEU A 391 -2.89 14.02 42.01
CA LEU A 391 -2.63 15.11 42.96
C LEU A 391 -3.33 14.95 44.32
N ILE A 392 -4.52 14.33 44.37
CA ILE A 392 -5.28 14.14 45.62
C ILE A 392 -4.82 12.89 46.37
N ILE A 393 -4.60 11.78 45.65
CA ILE A 393 -4.24 10.49 46.25
C ILE A 393 -2.76 10.48 46.65
N TYR A 394 -1.90 11.13 45.87
CA TYR A 394 -0.45 11.07 46.03
C TYR A 394 0.06 11.57 47.39
N PRO A 395 -0.39 12.72 47.93
CA PRO A 395 0.00 13.16 49.27
C PRO A 395 -0.51 12.24 50.39
N LYS A 396 -1.62 11.52 50.16
CA LYS A 396 -2.18 10.56 51.13
C LYS A 396 -1.44 9.23 51.14
N LEU A 397 -0.95 8.79 49.98
CA LEU A 397 -0.15 7.57 49.87
C LEU A 397 1.30 7.78 50.31
N PHE A 398 1.84 8.99 50.17
CA PHE A 398 3.23 9.33 50.51
C PHE A 398 3.32 10.56 51.44
N PRO A 399 2.82 10.45 52.68
CA PRO A 399 2.76 11.58 53.62
C PRO A 399 4.16 12.06 54.07
N SER A 400 5.19 11.23 53.93
CA SER A 400 6.58 11.54 54.28
C SER A 400 7.40 12.15 53.13
N GLY A 401 6.75 12.57 52.04
CA GLY A 401 7.41 13.09 50.84
C GLY A 401 7.77 12.01 49.82
N PHE A 402 8.28 12.45 48.66
CA PHE A 402 8.56 11.59 47.50
C PHE A 402 9.46 10.40 47.87
N PRO A 403 9.17 9.18 47.38
CA PRO A 403 10.11 8.08 47.47
C PRO A 403 11.42 8.48 46.77
N LYS A 404 12.57 8.25 47.43
CA LYS A 404 13.93 8.46 46.88
C LYS A 404 14.20 7.75 45.53
N TRP A 405 13.28 6.93 45.06
CA TRP A 405 13.33 6.31 43.74
C TRP A 405 13.28 7.31 42.58
N VAL A 406 12.72 8.51 42.77
CA VAL A 406 12.73 9.56 41.72
C VAL A 406 14.13 10.15 41.50
N GLU A 407 14.98 10.18 42.53
CA GLU A 407 16.40 10.53 42.39
C GLU A 407 17.14 9.50 41.52
N LYS A 408 16.77 8.21 41.60
CA LYS A 408 17.30 7.16 40.72
C LYS A 408 16.84 7.25 39.27
N ILE A 409 15.68 7.87 38.98
CA ILE A 409 15.21 8.05 37.61
C ILE A 409 16.05 9.13 36.89
N GLN A 410 16.55 10.14 37.61
CA GLN A 410 17.49 11.11 37.04
C GLN A 410 18.84 10.50 36.67
N GLU A 411 19.30 9.45 37.37
CA GLU A 411 20.51 8.70 37.01
C GLU A 411 20.35 7.82 35.76
N LEU A 412 19.10 7.45 35.41
CA LEU A 412 18.79 6.61 34.24
C LEU A 412 18.58 7.43 32.95
N LEU A 413 18.45 8.75 33.05
CA LEU A 413 18.35 9.63 31.89
C LEU A 413 19.76 10.01 31.42
N PRO A 414 20.13 9.75 30.15
CA PRO A 414 21.45 10.10 29.65
C PRO A 414 21.68 11.61 29.77
N SER A 415 22.73 11.98 30.49
CA SER A 415 23.18 13.38 30.61
C SER A 415 23.45 13.94 29.22
N SER A 416 22.79 15.06 28.90
CA SER A 416 22.98 15.81 27.65
C SER A 416 24.48 16.02 27.39
N PRO A 417 25.00 15.71 26.18
CA PRO A 417 26.40 15.93 25.88
C PRO A 417 26.71 17.41 26.00
N ALA A 418 27.60 17.74 26.92
CA ALA A 418 28.11 19.09 27.11
C ALA A 418 28.68 19.62 25.79
N LYS A 419 28.25 20.82 25.41
CA LYS A 419 28.88 21.60 24.34
C LYS A 419 30.33 21.85 24.72
N THR A 420 31.25 21.18 24.03
CA THR A 420 32.67 21.54 24.07
C THR A 420 32.85 22.82 23.26
N GLU A 421 32.94 23.95 23.94
CA GLU A 421 33.49 25.20 23.39
C GLU A 421 34.97 24.96 23.06
N SER A 422 35.31 24.96 21.77
CA SER A 422 36.70 25.07 21.33
C SER A 422 37.05 26.55 21.21
N GLU A 423 37.73 27.08 22.21
CA GLU A 423 38.53 28.30 22.09
C GLU A 423 40.02 27.95 22.20
N LYS A 424 40.79 28.55 21.27
CA LYS A 424 42.21 28.97 21.35
C LYS A 424 43.33 28.06 20.81
N SER A 425 43.79 28.49 19.63
CA SER A 425 45.15 28.95 19.29
C SER A 425 46.31 27.95 19.23
N GLN A 426 46.87 27.71 18.04
CA GLN A 426 48.03 28.41 17.45
C GLN A 426 48.30 27.88 16.05
#